data_AF-A0A3M2G1D3-F1
#
_entry.id   AF-A0A3M2G1D3-F1
#
_cell.length_a   1.000
_cell.length_b   1.000
_cell.length_c   1.000
_cell.angle_alpha   90.00
_cell.angle_beta   90.00
_cell.angle_gamma   90.00
#
_symmetry.space_group_name_H-M   'P 1'
#
loop_
_entity.id
_entity.type
_entity.pdbx_description
1 polymer ?
#
loop_
_entity_poly.entity_id
_entity_poly.type
_entity_poly.pdbx_seq_one_letter_code
_entity_poly.pdbx_strand_id
1 'polypeptide(L)'
;MILNAAQLIYANVEAEQSPQKQGGFQTLFYTHSQIDPAEREEIETRMLYVPSEVEPVKSIFFCTASGKVVIARIVSLPDPDSAGRSGRYLGHCLVLRAEDATQIGINPFDLFRSARFFHTVEAALNAGNFETGNIPPLPLTVNLTESDFTLAKQWSPAELKRLVLLFTSVERQLADRRTVAFIGDPEAVLQTIEAGWFVLPAQLRRKCTFDTYFYRCNIVATPYWGIGLLHATDNPRYSLVDVAAKQVRHSVIDLPQTAYECWVLSLLDQQRWSRIDRHKEQAFRLGNFIDQEEVAPEMLDHLPDEIIHEVFQFNADRVRQRLLAKIQENFPAELAGRVVEPIHQQKDATQLLHFLRKGFEISFLLDMLDRVYYAQKDSAPEKAEKNALARLLKTESHVRLNALLFAWNGKANALAKVLSEMPTKTYQAVVTRAVAHQWVERASLLYVRGRGEYLLRAYLAVLPAEYPDVVDVVKTLVRAKDTACLTLLIPHLEQFDRKTQETLTKWEDDLPPDVRQALAAILPPKKTGVLAKLRNILSGYRP
;
A
#
# COMPACT_ATOMS: atom_id res chain seq x y z
N MET A 1 34.80 -5.84 -10.30
CA MET A 1 34.36 -6.14 -11.68
C MET A 1 35.12 -5.25 -12.64
N ILE A 2 35.48 -5.72 -13.84
CA ILE A 2 36.12 -4.89 -14.87
C ILE A 2 35.09 -4.56 -15.95
N LEU A 3 34.91 -3.28 -16.24
CA LEU A 3 34.05 -2.76 -17.32
C LEU A 3 34.89 -1.96 -18.30
N ASN A 4 34.43 -1.80 -19.53
CA ASN A 4 35.07 -0.91 -20.50
C ASN A 4 34.15 0.29 -20.74
N ALA A 5 34.53 1.46 -20.23
CA ALA A 5 33.81 2.70 -20.49
C ALA A 5 34.33 3.35 -21.78
N ALA A 6 33.43 3.73 -22.68
CA ALA A 6 33.79 4.61 -23.78
C ALA A 6 34.19 5.98 -23.22
N GLN A 7 35.06 6.68 -23.93
CA GLN A 7 35.56 7.99 -23.52
C GLN A 7 35.12 9.07 -24.51
N LEU A 8 34.92 10.30 -24.01
CA LEU A 8 34.80 11.51 -24.82
C LEU A 8 35.58 12.64 -24.14
N ILE A 9 36.44 13.30 -24.90
CA ILE A 9 37.26 14.44 -24.46
C ILE A 9 36.79 15.70 -25.17
N TYR A 10 36.32 16.66 -24.39
CA TYR A 10 35.86 17.96 -24.87
C TYR A 10 36.73 19.07 -24.29
N ALA A 11 37.28 19.96 -25.10
CA ALA A 11 38.20 20.98 -24.60
C ALA A 11 38.23 22.23 -25.48
N ASN A 12 38.73 23.33 -24.92
CA ASN A 12 39.19 24.47 -25.69
C ASN A 12 40.66 24.30 -26.06
N VAL A 13 40.94 24.13 -27.34
CA VAL A 13 42.30 23.91 -27.85
C VAL A 13 42.64 24.85 -29.00
N GLU A 14 43.94 25.02 -29.24
CA GLU A 14 44.44 25.67 -30.45
C GLU A 14 44.31 24.74 -31.67
N ALA A 15 44.42 25.30 -32.88
CA ALA A 15 44.23 24.54 -34.11
C ALA A 15 45.22 23.37 -34.24
N GLU A 16 46.48 23.55 -33.84
CA GLU A 16 47.50 22.50 -33.84
C GLU A 16 47.24 21.35 -32.84
N GLN A 17 46.39 21.59 -31.84
CA GLN A 17 46.02 20.63 -30.81
C GLN A 17 44.72 19.88 -31.16
N SER A 18 44.07 20.22 -32.28
CA SER A 18 42.83 19.57 -32.73
C SER A 18 43.08 18.63 -33.92
N PRO A 19 42.57 17.38 -33.88
CA PRO A 19 42.49 16.50 -35.05
C PRO A 19 41.80 17.14 -36.27
N GLN A 20 40.89 18.09 -36.02
CA GLN A 20 40.13 18.80 -37.06
C GLN A 20 40.85 20.04 -37.59
N LYS A 21 42.02 20.39 -37.02
CA LYS A 21 42.78 21.62 -37.32
C LYS A 21 41.98 22.90 -37.12
N GLN A 22 41.06 22.88 -36.16
CA GLN A 22 40.23 24.01 -35.77
C GLN A 22 40.53 24.38 -34.33
N GLY A 23 40.55 25.68 -34.02
CA GLY A 23 40.66 26.16 -32.65
C GLY A 23 39.28 26.31 -31.98
N GLY A 24 39.27 26.39 -30.66
CA GLY A 24 38.07 26.61 -29.86
C GLY A 24 37.54 25.36 -29.17
N PHE A 25 36.31 25.46 -28.65
CA PHE A 25 35.65 24.39 -27.93
C PHE A 25 35.13 23.31 -28.89
N GLN A 26 35.62 22.09 -28.72
CA GLN A 26 35.25 20.96 -29.55
C GLN A 26 35.56 19.62 -28.86
N THR A 27 34.99 18.54 -29.37
CA THR A 27 35.45 17.18 -29.04
C THR A 27 36.78 16.89 -29.73
N LEU A 28 37.80 16.59 -28.93
CA LEU A 28 39.12 16.17 -29.41
C LEU A 28 39.10 14.70 -29.82
N PHE A 29 38.60 13.85 -28.91
CA PHE A 29 38.55 12.42 -29.11
C PHE A 29 37.27 11.82 -28.54
N TYR A 30 36.77 10.78 -29.18
CA TYR A 30 35.78 9.90 -28.58
C TYR A 30 35.94 8.45 -29.04
N THR A 31 35.39 7.49 -28.29
CA THR A 31 35.45 6.07 -28.66
C THR A 31 34.43 5.75 -29.76
N HIS A 32 34.85 5.83 -31.03
CA HIS A 32 33.98 5.73 -32.20
C HIS A 32 33.18 4.43 -32.29
N SER A 33 33.71 3.34 -31.73
CA SER A 33 33.04 2.02 -31.74
C SER A 33 31.88 1.91 -30.75
N GLN A 34 31.69 2.90 -29.88
CA GLN A 34 30.71 2.84 -28.80
C GLN A 34 29.89 4.13 -28.61
N ILE A 35 30.32 5.26 -29.17
CA ILE A 35 29.60 6.53 -29.13
C ILE A 35 29.38 6.93 -30.58
N ASP A 36 28.11 7.07 -30.99
CA ASP A 36 27.78 7.57 -32.32
C ASP A 36 27.80 9.12 -32.39
N PRO A 37 27.78 9.73 -33.58
CA PRO A 37 27.83 11.18 -33.70
C PRO A 37 26.69 11.94 -33.01
N ALA A 38 25.47 11.35 -32.95
CA ALA A 38 24.33 12.00 -32.31
C ALA A 38 24.46 11.96 -30.78
N GLU A 39 24.93 10.83 -30.22
CA GLU A 39 25.27 10.73 -28.81
C GLU A 39 26.42 11.66 -28.42
N ARG A 40 27.44 11.79 -29.28
CA ARG A 40 28.53 12.77 -29.09
C ARG A 40 27.97 14.18 -28.95
N GLU A 41 27.12 14.60 -29.89
CA GLU A 41 26.48 15.93 -29.86
C GLU A 41 25.63 16.12 -28.60
N GLU A 42 24.84 15.11 -28.21
CA GLU A 42 24.07 15.13 -26.96
C GLU A 42 24.99 15.35 -25.75
N ILE A 43 26.11 14.62 -25.64
CA ILE A 43 27.06 14.74 -24.54
C ILE A 43 27.71 16.14 -24.53
N GLU A 44 28.12 16.66 -25.69
CA GLU A 44 28.73 17.99 -25.82
C GLU A 44 27.81 19.09 -25.28
N THR A 45 26.49 19.01 -25.51
CA THR A 45 25.51 19.99 -24.98
C THR A 45 25.46 20.05 -23.45
N ARG A 46 25.96 18.99 -22.77
CA ARG A 46 26.06 18.90 -21.31
C ARG A 46 27.42 19.38 -20.78
N MET A 47 28.43 19.56 -21.63
CA MET A 47 29.80 19.92 -21.25
C MET A 47 30.03 21.44 -21.12
N LEU A 48 28.99 22.19 -20.76
CA LEU A 48 29.10 23.63 -20.54
C LEU A 48 29.81 23.92 -19.21
N TYR A 49 30.85 24.76 -19.24
CA TYR A 49 31.51 25.24 -18.03
C TYR A 49 31.79 26.74 -18.17
N VAL A 50 31.21 27.53 -17.27
CA VAL A 50 31.47 28.97 -17.20
C VAL A 50 32.38 29.21 -16.01
N PRO A 51 33.61 29.69 -16.21
CA PRO A 51 34.52 29.97 -15.11
C PRO A 51 33.94 31.00 -14.13
N SER A 52 34.30 30.83 -12.87
CA SER A 52 34.12 31.81 -11.80
C SER A 52 35.45 32.01 -11.09
N GLU A 53 35.53 32.93 -10.13
CA GLU A 53 36.75 33.20 -9.37
C GLU A 53 37.35 31.97 -8.67
N VAL A 54 36.53 30.96 -8.35
CA VAL A 54 36.97 29.74 -7.64
C VAL A 54 37.31 28.56 -8.56
N GLU A 55 37.03 28.66 -9.87
CA GLU A 55 37.35 27.65 -10.91
C GLU A 55 37.31 26.17 -10.46
N PRO A 56 36.18 25.68 -9.92
CA PRO A 56 36.16 24.40 -9.22
C PRO A 56 36.12 23.22 -10.20
N VAL A 57 36.45 22.03 -9.71
CA VAL A 57 36.22 20.77 -10.45
C VAL A 57 34.73 20.47 -10.46
N LYS A 58 34.16 20.37 -11.66
CA LYS A 58 32.75 20.08 -11.89
C LYS A 58 32.56 18.59 -12.15
N SER A 59 31.59 17.97 -11.47
CA SER A 59 31.18 16.58 -11.71
C SER A 59 29.75 16.54 -12.27
N ILE A 60 29.53 15.73 -13.30
CA ILE A 60 28.25 15.63 -14.00
C ILE A 60 27.84 14.16 -14.10
N PHE A 61 26.57 13.87 -13.89
CA PHE A 61 25.96 12.56 -14.12
C PHE A 61 24.63 12.69 -14.86
N PHE A 62 24.46 11.94 -15.96
CA PHE A 62 23.20 11.87 -16.69
C PHE A 62 23.08 10.56 -17.50
N CYS A 63 21.92 10.34 -18.11
CA CYS A 63 21.71 9.28 -19.09
C CYS A 63 21.44 9.90 -20.47
N THR A 64 22.00 9.32 -21.53
CA THR A 64 21.70 9.69 -22.92
C THR A 64 20.30 9.25 -23.34
N ALA A 65 19.81 9.71 -24.49
CA ALA A 65 18.57 9.24 -25.10
C ALA A 65 18.57 7.72 -25.37
N SER A 66 19.74 7.14 -25.65
CA SER A 66 19.94 5.69 -25.82
C SER A 66 19.98 4.92 -24.49
N GLY A 67 19.92 5.60 -23.35
CA GLY A 67 19.96 5.01 -22.01
C GLY A 67 21.35 4.68 -21.51
N LYS A 68 22.42 5.10 -22.21
CA LYS A 68 23.80 4.99 -21.71
C LYS A 68 24.01 5.94 -20.54
N VAL A 69 24.80 5.51 -19.57
CA VAL A 69 25.13 6.32 -18.39
C VAL A 69 26.40 7.10 -18.68
N VAL A 70 26.36 8.40 -18.42
CA VAL A 70 27.49 9.31 -18.59
C VAL A 70 27.86 9.90 -17.25
N ILE A 71 29.15 9.80 -16.91
CA ILE A 71 29.76 10.64 -15.89
C ILE A 71 30.81 11.52 -16.55
N ALA A 72 30.98 12.74 -16.07
CA ALA A 72 32.04 13.61 -16.54
C ALA A 72 32.69 14.39 -15.40
N ARG A 73 33.98 14.67 -15.56
CA ARG A 73 34.68 15.71 -14.80
C ARG A 73 35.12 16.81 -15.74
N ILE A 74 34.85 18.06 -15.36
CA ILE A 74 35.34 19.24 -16.05
C ILE A 74 36.26 20.03 -15.12
N VAL A 75 37.43 20.38 -15.62
CA VAL A 75 38.43 21.21 -14.91
C VAL A 75 38.74 22.46 -15.71
N SER A 76 38.92 23.59 -15.01
CA SER A 76 39.49 24.79 -15.61
C SER A 76 40.94 24.54 -16.02
N LEU A 77 41.36 25.18 -17.11
CA LEU A 77 42.75 25.18 -17.56
C LEU A 77 43.36 26.54 -17.22
N PRO A 78 44.54 26.56 -16.56
CA PRO A 78 45.12 27.78 -16.02
C PRO A 78 45.62 28.75 -17.11
N ASP A 79 46.01 28.21 -18.26
CA ASP A 79 46.59 28.99 -19.34
C ASP A 79 45.48 29.66 -20.17
N PRO A 80 45.62 30.96 -20.52
CA PRO A 80 44.75 31.57 -21.52
C PRO A 80 44.95 30.92 -22.90
N ASP A 81 44.06 31.21 -23.83
CA ASP A 81 44.27 30.85 -25.23
C ASP A 81 45.32 31.76 -25.90
N SER A 82 45.68 31.46 -27.14
CA SER A 82 46.61 32.25 -27.96
C SER A 82 46.20 33.72 -28.14
N ALA A 83 44.92 34.04 -27.94
CA ALA A 83 44.37 35.39 -27.98
C ALA A 83 44.30 36.06 -26.59
N GLY A 84 44.82 35.42 -25.54
CA GLY A 84 44.82 35.93 -24.17
C GLY A 84 43.47 35.81 -23.45
N ARG A 85 42.50 35.08 -24.02
CA ARG A 85 41.19 34.87 -23.40
C ARG A 85 41.30 33.78 -22.33
N SER A 86 40.81 34.07 -21.14
CA SER A 86 40.70 33.10 -20.06
C SER A 86 39.45 32.22 -20.23
N GLY A 87 39.34 31.20 -19.37
CA GLY A 87 38.14 30.36 -19.31
C GLY A 87 38.16 29.12 -20.18
N ARG A 88 39.35 28.66 -20.55
CA ARG A 88 39.55 27.34 -21.14
C ARG A 88 39.25 26.27 -20.11
N TYR A 89 38.71 25.16 -20.56
CA TYR A 89 38.45 24.01 -19.71
C TYR A 89 38.59 22.70 -20.49
N LEU A 90 38.74 21.61 -19.73
CA LEU A 90 38.82 20.24 -20.22
C LEU A 90 37.73 19.42 -19.53
N GLY A 91 36.82 18.87 -20.33
CA GLY A 91 35.85 17.86 -19.92
C GLY A 91 36.29 16.47 -20.36
N HIS A 92 36.36 15.53 -19.42
CA HIS A 92 36.52 14.11 -19.69
C HIS A 92 35.25 13.36 -19.26
N CYS A 93 34.57 12.77 -20.25
CA CYS A 93 33.39 11.96 -20.07
C CYS A 93 33.72 10.47 -20.17
N LEU A 94 33.08 9.68 -19.31
CA LEU A 94 33.04 8.22 -19.41
C LEU A 94 31.60 7.79 -19.65
N VAL A 95 31.40 6.96 -20.67
CA VAL A 95 30.11 6.50 -21.14
C VAL A 95 30.03 4.98 -20.99
N LEU A 96 29.09 4.52 -20.19
CA LEU A 96 28.82 3.10 -19.98
C LEU A 96 27.57 2.67 -20.74
N ARG A 97 27.60 1.44 -21.26
CA ARG A 97 26.42 0.80 -21.82
C ARG A 97 25.35 0.62 -20.73
N ALA A 98 24.08 0.60 -21.13
CA ALA A 98 22.97 0.47 -20.20
C ALA A 98 23.05 -0.82 -19.38
N GLU A 99 23.52 -1.92 -19.98
CA GLU A 99 23.67 -3.22 -19.35
C GLU A 99 24.79 -3.19 -18.28
N ASP A 100 25.95 -2.65 -18.63
CA ASP A 100 27.09 -2.51 -17.72
C ASP A 100 26.74 -1.62 -16.53
N ALA A 101 26.03 -0.52 -16.78
CA ALA A 101 25.55 0.37 -15.73
C ALA A 101 24.54 -0.31 -14.81
N THR A 102 23.63 -1.13 -15.35
CA THR A 102 22.71 -1.94 -14.55
C THR A 102 23.44 -2.97 -13.68
N GLN A 103 24.51 -3.59 -14.18
CA GLN A 103 25.30 -4.57 -13.40
C GLN A 103 25.96 -3.96 -12.16
N ILE A 104 26.35 -2.67 -12.22
CA ILE A 104 26.88 -1.94 -11.05
C ILE A 104 25.79 -1.20 -10.26
N GLY A 105 24.51 -1.40 -10.59
CA GLY A 105 23.40 -0.70 -9.96
C GLY A 105 23.37 0.81 -10.22
N ILE A 106 24.07 1.34 -11.21
CA ILE A 106 24.07 2.78 -11.55
C ILE A 106 24.51 3.64 -10.34
N ASN A 107 25.70 3.36 -9.81
CA ASN A 107 26.31 4.20 -8.77
C ASN A 107 27.40 5.11 -9.38
N PRO A 108 27.13 6.41 -9.61
CA PRO A 108 28.11 7.31 -10.21
C PRO A 108 29.32 7.57 -9.29
N PHE A 109 29.16 7.47 -7.97
CA PHE A 109 30.23 7.78 -7.01
C PHE A 109 31.36 6.76 -7.06
N ASP A 110 31.04 5.48 -7.20
CA ASP A 110 32.04 4.43 -7.34
C ASP A 110 32.80 4.59 -8.65
N LEU A 111 32.12 5.03 -9.71
CA LEU A 111 32.78 5.34 -10.97
C LEU A 111 33.69 6.57 -10.86
N PHE A 112 33.25 7.65 -10.19
CA PHE A 112 34.10 8.82 -9.95
C PHE A 112 35.36 8.49 -9.13
N ARG A 113 35.27 7.55 -8.19
CA ARG A 113 36.40 7.08 -7.37
C ARG A 113 37.32 6.12 -8.13
N SER A 114 36.78 5.24 -8.96
CA SER A 114 37.56 4.26 -9.72
C SER A 114 38.22 4.83 -10.97
N ALA A 115 37.64 5.85 -11.58
CA ALA A 115 38.12 6.40 -12.84
C ALA A 115 39.30 7.36 -12.68
N ARG A 116 40.20 7.34 -13.67
CA ARG A 116 41.28 8.32 -13.82
C ARG A 116 40.88 9.35 -14.86
N PHE A 117 40.38 10.49 -14.42
CA PHE A 117 40.02 11.59 -15.31
C PHE A 117 41.26 12.34 -15.78
N PHE A 118 41.18 12.96 -16.97
CA PHE A 118 42.26 13.81 -17.45
C PHE A 118 42.12 15.19 -16.84
N HIS A 119 43.25 15.78 -16.48
CA HIS A 119 43.30 17.12 -15.88
C HIS A 119 44.05 18.13 -16.75
N THR A 120 44.72 17.66 -17.82
CA THR A 120 45.47 18.49 -18.75
C THR A 120 45.19 18.07 -20.19
N VAL A 121 45.27 19.02 -21.12
CA VAL A 121 45.11 18.75 -22.56
C VAL A 121 46.20 17.81 -23.06
N GLU A 122 47.45 17.99 -22.62
CA GLU A 122 48.58 17.14 -23.00
C GLU A 122 48.33 15.66 -22.68
N ALA A 123 47.84 15.35 -21.48
CA ALA A 123 47.55 13.98 -21.09
C ALA A 123 46.45 13.36 -21.97
N ALA A 124 45.45 14.15 -22.37
CA ALA A 124 44.39 13.70 -23.26
C ALA A 124 44.90 13.49 -24.71
N LEU A 125 45.76 14.38 -25.21
CA LEU A 125 46.40 14.25 -26.53
C LEU A 125 47.28 13.01 -26.62
N ASN A 126 48.00 12.67 -25.55
CA ASN A 126 48.84 11.46 -25.49
C ASN A 126 48.03 10.15 -25.46
N ALA A 127 46.75 10.20 -25.08
CA ALA A 127 45.89 9.02 -24.99
C ALA A 127 45.06 8.77 -26.27
N GLY A 128 44.77 9.83 -27.04
CA GLY A 128 43.98 9.76 -28.27
C GLY A 128 44.82 9.50 -29.52
N ASN A 129 44.18 8.99 -30.58
CA ASN A 129 44.78 8.90 -31.90
C ASN A 129 44.44 10.18 -32.69
N PHE A 130 45.43 11.04 -32.89
CA PHE A 130 45.27 12.34 -33.54
C PHE A 130 44.79 12.26 -34.99
N GLU A 131 45.19 11.24 -35.75
CA GLU A 131 44.80 11.09 -37.16
C GLU A 131 43.33 10.73 -37.33
N THR A 132 42.79 9.95 -36.38
CA THR A 132 41.44 9.39 -36.49
C THR A 132 40.43 10.10 -35.61
N GLY A 133 40.85 10.86 -34.59
CA GLY A 133 39.97 11.39 -33.56
C GLY A 133 39.44 10.32 -32.58
N ASN A 134 39.94 9.09 -32.67
CA ASN A 134 39.48 7.99 -31.82
C ASN A 134 40.30 7.89 -30.52
N ILE A 135 39.66 7.54 -29.41
CA ILE A 135 40.32 7.16 -28.14
C ILE A 135 39.82 5.76 -27.71
N PRO A 136 40.71 4.83 -27.32
CA PRO A 136 40.28 3.49 -26.90
C PRO A 136 39.37 3.56 -25.66
N PRO A 137 38.50 2.56 -25.43
CA PRO A 137 37.74 2.47 -24.18
C PRO A 137 38.68 2.39 -22.95
N LEU A 138 38.25 2.96 -21.83
CA LEU A 138 38.96 2.91 -20.55
C LEU A 138 38.50 1.69 -19.73
N PRO A 139 39.40 0.76 -19.37
CA PRO A 139 39.06 -0.29 -18.42
C PRO A 139 38.88 0.31 -17.02
N LEU A 140 37.72 0.07 -16.42
CA LEU A 140 37.35 0.49 -15.08
C LEU A 140 37.24 -0.72 -14.16
N THR A 141 38.00 -0.71 -13.07
CA THR A 141 37.83 -1.67 -11.97
C THR A 141 36.86 -1.08 -10.96
N VAL A 142 35.62 -1.55 -10.96
CA VAL A 142 34.58 -1.13 -10.02
C VAL A 142 34.49 -2.14 -8.89
N ASN A 143 34.67 -1.67 -7.65
CA ASN A 143 34.47 -2.44 -6.45
C ASN A 143 33.03 -2.26 -5.98
N LEU A 144 32.23 -3.31 -6.10
CA LEU A 144 30.87 -3.32 -5.57
C LEU A 144 30.95 -3.55 -4.06
N THR A 145 31.12 -2.47 -3.31
CA THR A 145 31.06 -2.51 -1.85
C THR A 145 29.63 -2.25 -1.38
N GLU A 146 29.29 -2.73 -0.18
CA GLU A 146 28.08 -2.27 0.49
C GLU A 146 28.10 -0.73 0.62
N SER A 147 26.93 -0.10 0.62
CA SER A 147 26.85 1.34 0.72
C SER A 147 27.52 1.85 2.00
N ASP A 148 28.42 2.83 1.87
CA ASP A 148 28.95 3.55 3.02
C ASP A 148 27.95 4.61 3.47
N PHE A 149 27.47 4.47 4.69
CA PHE A 149 26.51 5.36 5.31
C PHE A 149 27.15 6.57 6.00
N THR A 150 28.48 6.71 5.95
CA THR A 150 29.23 7.74 6.69
C THR A 150 28.73 9.14 6.35
N LEU A 151 28.56 9.48 5.07
CA LEU A 151 28.08 10.80 4.66
C LEU A 151 26.65 11.08 5.14
N ALA A 152 25.76 10.10 5.01
CA ALA A 152 24.38 10.21 5.49
C ALA A 152 24.28 10.39 7.00
N LYS A 153 25.15 9.73 7.79
CA LYS A 153 25.21 9.87 9.26
C LYS A 153 25.63 11.25 9.74
N GLN A 154 26.20 12.08 8.87
CA GLN A 154 26.57 13.45 9.21
C GLN A 154 25.39 14.43 9.17
N TRP A 155 24.23 13.99 8.67
CA TRP A 155 23.00 14.79 8.64
C TRP A 155 22.18 14.55 9.91
N SER A 156 21.44 15.58 10.35
CA SER A 156 20.43 15.36 11.40
C SER A 156 19.33 14.43 10.85
N PRO A 157 18.69 13.59 11.69
CA PRO A 157 17.63 12.70 11.22
C PRO A 157 16.50 13.43 10.49
N ALA A 158 16.09 14.61 10.96
CA ALA A 158 15.04 15.41 10.33
C ALA A 158 15.44 15.90 8.93
N GLU A 159 16.66 16.42 8.79
CA GLU A 159 17.14 16.93 7.50
C GLU A 159 17.47 15.81 6.51
N LEU A 160 17.98 14.66 6.99
CA LEU A 160 18.19 13.48 6.15
C LEU A 160 16.87 12.98 5.56
N LYS A 161 15.77 12.96 6.32
CA LYS A 161 14.46 12.59 5.80
C LYS A 161 13.99 13.53 4.70
N ARG A 162 14.15 14.83 4.89
CA ARG A 162 13.78 15.86 3.89
C ARG A 162 14.64 15.70 2.63
N LEU A 163 15.93 15.46 2.79
CA LEU A 163 16.83 15.16 1.67
C LEU A 163 16.36 13.91 0.93
N VAL A 164 16.09 12.81 1.64
CA VAL A 164 15.62 11.55 1.07
C VAL A 164 14.31 11.73 0.30
N LEU A 165 13.36 12.52 0.80
CA LEU A 165 12.13 12.84 0.09
C LEU A 165 12.40 13.56 -1.25
N LEU A 166 13.38 14.46 -1.31
CA LEU A 166 13.79 15.09 -2.58
C LEU A 166 14.34 14.04 -3.57
N PHE A 167 15.06 13.03 -3.10
CA PHE A 167 15.58 11.96 -3.94
C PHE A 167 14.48 11.03 -4.46
N THR A 168 13.60 10.55 -3.58
CA THR A 168 12.52 9.62 -3.97
C THR A 168 11.43 10.29 -4.80
N SER A 169 11.28 11.61 -4.69
CA SER A 169 10.30 12.40 -5.45
C SER A 169 10.82 12.86 -6.82
N VAL A 170 11.92 12.30 -7.34
CA VAL A 170 12.57 12.78 -8.58
C VAL A 170 11.60 12.83 -9.77
N GLU A 171 10.75 11.83 -9.94
CA GLU A 171 9.78 11.77 -11.04
C GLU A 171 8.75 12.90 -10.97
N ARG A 172 8.18 13.13 -9.78
CA ARG A 172 7.22 14.22 -9.55
C ARG A 172 7.87 15.58 -9.78
N GLN A 173 9.09 15.78 -9.27
CA GLN A 173 9.83 17.02 -9.47
C GLN A 173 10.10 17.30 -10.95
N LEU A 174 10.53 16.29 -11.71
CA LEU A 174 10.76 16.43 -13.14
C LEU A 174 9.45 16.74 -13.89
N ALA A 175 8.34 16.09 -13.54
CA ALA A 175 7.02 16.38 -14.12
C ALA A 175 6.59 17.83 -13.86
N ASP A 176 6.85 18.34 -12.64
CA ASP A 176 6.56 19.71 -12.24
C ASP A 176 7.61 20.75 -12.70
N ARG A 177 8.63 20.31 -13.46
CA ARG A 177 9.78 21.12 -13.89
C ARG A 177 10.50 21.82 -12.73
N ARG A 178 10.65 21.10 -11.62
CA ARG A 178 11.38 21.51 -10.43
C ARG A 178 12.76 20.87 -10.38
N THR A 179 13.70 21.63 -9.85
CA THR A 179 15.11 21.24 -9.74
C THR A 179 15.52 21.37 -8.27
N VAL A 180 16.40 20.48 -7.80
CA VAL A 180 17.04 20.61 -6.50
C VAL A 180 18.32 21.43 -6.67
N ALA A 181 18.38 22.59 -6.04
CA ALA A 181 19.57 23.43 -6.01
C ALA A 181 20.37 23.18 -4.73
N PHE A 182 21.56 22.62 -4.89
CA PHE A 182 22.53 22.39 -3.82
C PHE A 182 23.46 23.59 -3.74
N ILE A 183 23.41 24.33 -2.63
CA ILE A 183 24.13 25.59 -2.45
C ILE A 183 25.42 25.32 -1.69
N GLY A 184 26.57 25.50 -2.35
CA GLY A 184 27.90 25.40 -1.75
C GLY A 184 28.98 24.96 -2.73
N ASP A 185 30.11 24.50 -2.18
CA ASP A 185 31.24 24.01 -2.95
C ASP A 185 30.90 22.72 -3.74
N PRO A 186 31.34 22.56 -5.00
CA PRO A 186 30.99 21.40 -5.82
C PRO A 186 31.36 20.03 -5.24
N GLU A 187 32.43 19.91 -4.45
CA GLU A 187 32.77 18.66 -3.78
C GLU A 187 31.78 18.36 -2.64
N ALA A 188 31.42 19.37 -1.85
CA ALA A 188 30.40 19.23 -0.81
C ALA A 188 29.00 18.95 -1.40
N VAL A 189 28.70 19.50 -2.59
CA VAL A 189 27.51 19.14 -3.37
C VAL A 189 27.55 17.66 -3.75
N LEU A 190 28.66 17.16 -4.30
CA LEU A 190 28.79 15.75 -4.68
C LEU A 190 28.58 14.83 -3.48
N GLN A 191 29.20 15.13 -2.34
CA GLN A 191 29.07 14.37 -1.09
C GLN A 191 27.64 14.41 -0.53
N THR A 192 26.96 15.54 -0.65
CA THR A 192 25.54 15.66 -0.25
C THR A 192 24.65 14.78 -1.13
N ILE A 193 24.92 14.73 -2.44
CA ILE A 193 24.16 13.88 -3.33
C ILE A 193 24.42 12.40 -3.00
N GLU A 194 25.68 12.04 -2.71
CA GLU A 194 26.05 10.69 -2.28
C GLU A 194 25.33 10.26 -1.00
N ALA A 195 25.19 11.17 -0.03
CA ALA A 195 24.49 10.91 1.23
C ALA A 195 23.03 10.46 1.02
N GLY A 196 22.34 10.97 -0.01
CA GLY A 196 20.96 10.57 -0.34
C GLY A 196 20.86 9.34 -1.25
N TRP A 197 21.95 8.92 -1.90
CA TRP A 197 21.88 7.98 -3.01
C TRP A 197 21.45 6.56 -2.61
N PHE A 198 21.79 6.13 -1.40
CA PHE A 198 21.54 4.75 -0.95
C PHE A 198 20.03 4.41 -0.88
N VAL A 199 19.13 5.40 -0.83
CA VAL A 199 17.68 5.17 -0.83
C VAL A 199 17.10 4.97 -2.23
N LEU A 200 17.87 5.18 -3.30
CA LEU A 200 17.34 5.16 -4.65
C LEU A 200 17.30 3.73 -5.23
N PRO A 201 16.12 3.23 -5.65
CA PRO A 201 16.03 2.08 -6.53
C PRO A 201 16.55 2.44 -7.92
N ALA A 202 16.99 1.45 -8.69
CA ALA A 202 17.69 1.62 -9.98
C ALA A 202 16.88 2.44 -10.99
N GLN A 203 15.54 2.30 -10.98
CA GLN A 203 14.64 3.07 -11.85
C GLN A 203 14.72 4.58 -11.57
N LEU A 204 14.81 4.99 -10.30
CA LEU A 204 14.90 6.40 -9.91
C LEU A 204 16.32 6.96 -10.09
N ARG A 205 17.37 6.14 -9.95
CA ARG A 205 18.78 6.58 -10.13
C ARG A 205 19.03 7.21 -11.48
N ARG A 206 18.48 6.63 -12.55
CA ARG A 206 18.62 7.16 -13.92
C ARG A 206 18.04 8.56 -14.09
N LYS A 207 17.05 8.92 -13.26
CA LYS A 207 16.35 10.20 -13.30
C LYS A 207 17.02 11.25 -12.41
N CYS A 208 17.82 10.83 -11.43
CA CYS A 208 18.58 11.71 -10.54
C CYS A 208 19.84 12.26 -11.22
N THR A 209 19.69 12.85 -12.41
CA THR A 209 20.78 13.49 -13.14
C THR A 209 21.25 14.73 -12.40
N PHE A 210 22.54 15.00 -12.36
CA PHE A 210 23.05 16.19 -11.67
C PHE A 210 24.27 16.82 -12.34
N ASP A 211 24.48 18.07 -11.94
CA ASP A 211 25.63 18.89 -12.27
C ASP A 211 26.09 19.59 -10.97
N THR A 212 27.29 19.32 -10.46
CA THR A 212 27.75 19.90 -9.19
C THR A 212 28.18 21.36 -9.27
N TYR A 213 28.21 21.96 -10.47
CA TYR A 213 28.60 23.35 -10.68
C TYR A 213 27.87 23.97 -11.89
N PHE A 214 26.72 24.58 -11.61
CA PHE A 214 25.81 25.16 -12.60
C PHE A 214 25.83 26.70 -12.57
N TYR A 215 27.01 27.28 -12.82
CA TYR A 215 27.21 28.73 -12.78
C TYR A 215 26.88 29.40 -14.12
N ARG A 216 25.97 30.40 -14.10
CA ARG A 216 25.52 31.15 -15.30
C ARG A 216 25.04 30.28 -16.47
N CYS A 217 24.60 29.06 -16.19
CA CYS A 217 24.04 28.14 -17.16
C CYS A 217 22.51 28.30 -17.27
N ASN A 218 21.92 27.84 -18.38
CA ASN A 218 20.48 27.87 -18.60
C ASN A 218 19.85 26.49 -18.31
N ILE A 219 19.10 26.37 -17.21
CA ILE A 219 18.45 25.11 -16.81
C ILE A 219 17.42 24.60 -17.82
N VAL A 220 16.85 25.49 -18.64
CA VAL A 220 15.88 25.11 -19.69
C VAL A 220 16.60 24.42 -20.85
N ALA A 221 17.79 24.89 -21.20
CA ALA A 221 18.59 24.31 -22.28
C ALA A 221 19.30 23.02 -21.84
N THR A 222 19.68 22.93 -20.57
CA THR A 222 20.44 21.79 -20.02
C THR A 222 19.74 21.27 -18.76
N PRO A 223 18.64 20.51 -18.91
CA PRO A 223 17.82 20.11 -17.77
C PRO A 223 18.53 19.06 -16.92
N TYR A 224 18.64 19.34 -15.62
CA TYR A 224 19.06 18.40 -14.59
C TYR A 224 18.03 18.38 -13.46
N TRP A 225 17.89 17.21 -12.83
CA TRP A 225 17.18 17.09 -11.56
C TRP A 225 17.89 17.87 -10.45
N GLY A 226 19.22 17.74 -10.33
CA GLY A 226 20.02 18.41 -9.30
C GLY A 226 21.08 19.34 -9.91
N ILE A 227 21.23 20.55 -9.37
CA ILE A 227 22.29 21.49 -9.77
C ILE A 227 23.02 22.06 -8.56
N GLY A 228 24.34 22.21 -8.66
CA GLY A 228 25.16 22.90 -7.67
C GLY A 228 25.28 24.38 -7.97
N LEU A 229 25.03 25.24 -6.99
CA LEU A 229 25.14 26.69 -7.09
C LEU A 229 26.11 27.21 -6.02
N LEU A 230 26.98 28.16 -6.38
CA LEU A 230 27.88 28.79 -5.41
C LEU A 230 27.13 29.66 -4.39
N HIS A 231 25.98 30.20 -4.77
CA HIS A 231 25.20 31.12 -3.96
C HIS A 231 23.72 30.74 -3.99
N ALA A 232 23.01 31.15 -2.94
CA ALA A 232 21.56 30.98 -2.87
C ALA A 232 20.86 31.73 -4.01
N THR A 233 19.65 31.28 -4.33
CA THR A 233 18.80 31.85 -5.36
C THR A 233 17.36 31.88 -4.89
N ASP A 234 16.62 32.90 -5.30
CA ASP A 234 15.20 33.08 -4.95
C ASP A 234 14.26 32.44 -5.98
N ASN A 235 14.77 31.57 -6.87
CA ASN A 235 13.94 30.93 -7.88
C ASN A 235 12.92 29.98 -7.21
N PRO A 236 11.60 30.27 -7.29
CA PRO A 236 10.58 29.49 -6.60
C PRO A 236 10.40 28.07 -7.18
N ARG A 237 11.04 27.76 -8.32
CA ARG A 237 11.04 26.42 -8.91
C ARG A 237 12.11 25.51 -8.32
N TYR A 238 12.96 26.01 -7.43
CA TYR A 238 14.03 25.23 -6.83
C TYR A 238 13.71 24.82 -5.40
N SER A 239 13.94 23.54 -5.11
CA SER A 239 14.10 23.07 -3.74
C SER A 239 15.54 23.36 -3.33
N LEU A 240 15.76 24.07 -2.22
CA LEU A 240 17.08 24.54 -1.81
C LEU A 240 17.67 23.65 -0.72
N VAL A 241 18.90 23.16 -0.96
CA VAL A 241 19.69 22.39 0.00
C VAL A 241 20.99 23.13 0.27
N ASP A 242 21.20 23.56 1.50
CA ASP A 242 22.49 24.09 1.96
C ASP A 242 23.39 22.92 2.34
N VAL A 243 24.45 22.70 1.55
CA VAL A 243 25.33 21.55 1.70
C VAL A 243 26.31 21.71 2.87
N ALA A 244 26.68 22.95 3.19
CA ALA A 244 27.59 23.24 4.30
C ALA A 244 26.87 23.09 5.64
N ALA A 245 25.64 23.62 5.73
CA ALA A 245 24.81 23.48 6.93
C ALA A 245 24.14 22.10 7.04
N LYS A 246 24.14 21.31 5.96
CA LYS A 246 23.42 20.03 5.86
C LYS A 246 21.94 20.18 6.18
N GLN A 247 21.30 21.14 5.51
CA GLN A 247 19.92 21.53 5.73
C GLN A 247 19.17 21.73 4.42
N VAL A 248 17.96 21.20 4.35
CA VAL A 248 16.98 21.52 3.32
C VAL A 248 16.29 22.83 3.72
N ARG A 249 16.62 23.94 3.07
CA ARG A 249 16.09 25.26 3.45
C ARG A 249 14.67 25.49 2.94
N HIS A 250 14.40 25.09 1.71
CA HIS A 250 13.10 25.22 1.07
C HIS A 250 12.79 23.93 0.31
N SER A 251 11.72 23.26 0.68
CA SER A 251 11.21 22.08 -0.02
C SER A 251 9.71 22.26 -0.20
N VAL A 252 9.19 21.79 -1.33
CA VAL A 252 7.74 21.69 -1.53
C VAL A 252 7.21 20.32 -1.09
N ILE A 253 8.11 19.43 -0.67
CA ILE A 253 7.80 18.07 -0.25
C ILE A 253 8.26 17.92 1.20
N ASP A 254 7.29 17.88 2.11
CA ASP A 254 7.53 17.70 3.54
C ASP A 254 6.96 16.39 4.09
N LEU A 255 6.11 15.71 3.32
CA LEU A 255 5.45 14.47 3.72
C LEU A 255 5.65 13.38 2.65
N PRO A 256 5.76 12.10 3.05
CA PRO A 256 5.79 10.99 2.11
C PRO A 256 4.46 10.90 1.35
N GLN A 257 4.53 10.75 0.03
CA GLN A 257 3.35 10.67 -0.84
C GLN A 257 3.19 9.29 -1.48
N THR A 258 4.21 8.44 -1.40
CA THR A 258 4.18 7.05 -1.89
C THR A 258 4.39 6.07 -0.75
N ALA A 259 3.95 4.84 -0.95
CA ALA A 259 4.17 3.73 -0.03
C ALA A 259 5.66 3.42 0.16
N TYR A 260 6.46 3.60 -0.89
CA TYR A 260 7.92 3.46 -0.82
C TYR A 260 8.54 4.52 0.10
N GLU A 261 8.14 5.78 -0.04
CA GLU A 261 8.61 6.87 0.83
C GLU A 261 8.28 6.61 2.30
N CYS A 262 7.05 6.18 2.61
CA CYS A 262 6.66 5.79 3.96
C CYS A 262 7.57 4.69 4.53
N TRP A 263 7.87 3.66 3.73
CA TRP A 263 8.76 2.56 4.13
C TRP A 263 10.19 3.03 4.39
N VAL A 264 10.78 3.81 3.47
CA VAL A 264 12.14 4.35 3.64
C VAL A 264 12.22 5.23 4.89
N LEU A 265 11.30 6.18 5.06
CA LEU A 265 11.33 7.09 6.21
C LEU A 265 11.17 6.35 7.55
N SER A 266 10.31 5.32 7.59
CA SER A 266 10.14 4.49 8.78
C SER A 266 11.40 3.70 9.15
N LEU A 267 12.14 3.19 8.15
CA LEU A 267 13.41 2.50 8.40
C LEU A 267 14.54 3.47 8.78
N LEU A 268 14.52 4.72 8.28
CA LEU A 268 15.44 5.76 8.73
C LEU A 268 15.22 6.09 10.21
N ASP A 269 13.96 6.21 10.64
CA ASP A 269 13.61 6.41 12.05
C ASP A 269 14.12 5.29 12.96
N GLN A 270 14.07 4.06 12.46
CA GLN A 270 14.56 2.88 13.16
C GLN A 270 16.08 2.68 13.01
N GLN A 271 16.77 3.56 12.27
CA GLN A 271 18.19 3.45 11.95
C GLN A 271 18.60 2.14 11.24
N ARG A 272 17.67 1.52 10.49
CA ARG A 272 17.88 0.25 9.76
C ARG A 272 18.37 0.47 8.33
N TRP A 273 19.49 1.17 8.15
CA TRP A 273 19.89 1.70 6.83
C TRP A 273 20.37 0.62 5.86
N SER A 274 21.07 -0.39 6.36
CA SER A 274 21.46 -1.57 5.56
C SER A 274 20.25 -2.32 5.00
N ARG A 275 19.10 -2.24 5.69
CA ARG A 275 17.84 -2.83 5.24
C ARG A 275 17.29 -2.09 4.03
N ILE A 276 17.34 -0.76 4.06
CA ILE A 276 16.96 0.10 2.93
C ILE A 276 17.82 -0.26 1.71
N ASP A 277 19.14 -0.24 1.88
CA ASP A 277 20.06 -0.49 0.78
C ASP A 277 19.86 -1.87 0.13
N ARG A 278 19.68 -2.90 0.96
CA ARG A 278 19.48 -4.28 0.49
C ARG A 278 18.16 -4.50 -0.25
N HIS A 279 17.08 -3.85 0.18
CA HIS A 279 15.72 -4.23 -0.20
C HIS A 279 14.91 -3.14 -0.92
N LYS A 280 15.53 -1.99 -1.21
CA LYS A 280 14.87 -0.87 -1.90
C LYS A 280 14.22 -1.25 -3.23
N GLU A 281 14.82 -2.16 -4.00
CA GLU A 281 14.24 -2.57 -5.30
C GLU A 281 12.91 -3.30 -5.11
N GLN A 282 12.86 -4.25 -4.17
CA GLN A 282 11.66 -5.02 -3.83
C GLN A 282 10.60 -4.14 -3.19
N ALA A 283 11.01 -3.29 -2.24
CA ALA A 283 10.12 -2.37 -1.55
C ALA A 283 9.53 -1.31 -2.50
N PHE A 284 10.31 -0.82 -3.46
CA PHE A 284 9.84 0.13 -4.47
C PHE A 284 8.78 -0.51 -5.38
N ARG A 285 9.03 -1.72 -5.91
CA ARG A 285 8.04 -2.45 -6.73
C ARG A 285 6.74 -2.71 -5.98
N LEU A 286 6.85 -3.14 -4.72
CA LEU A 286 5.68 -3.39 -3.88
C LEU A 286 4.95 -2.09 -3.52
N GLY A 287 5.69 -1.01 -3.26
CA GLY A 287 5.15 0.33 -3.02
C GLY A 287 4.33 0.83 -4.21
N ASN A 288 4.89 0.76 -5.42
CA ASN A 288 4.19 1.14 -6.65
C ASN A 288 2.92 0.30 -6.87
N PHE A 289 2.98 -1.00 -6.58
CA PHE A 289 1.79 -1.87 -6.64
C PHE A 289 0.70 -1.43 -5.65
N ILE A 290 1.07 -0.98 -4.44
CA ILE A 290 0.12 -0.45 -3.44
C ILE A 290 -0.44 0.91 -3.86
N ASP A 291 0.38 1.76 -4.48
CA ASP A 291 -0.01 3.10 -4.94
C ASP A 291 -0.82 3.09 -6.26
N GLN A 292 -1.29 1.92 -6.69
CA GLN A 292 -2.14 1.70 -7.88
C GLN A 292 -1.43 1.89 -9.22
N GLU A 293 -0.11 1.84 -9.26
CA GLU A 293 0.61 1.78 -10.53
C GLU A 293 0.49 0.38 -11.15
N GLU A 294 0.45 0.33 -12.48
CA GLU A 294 0.48 -0.93 -13.22
C GLU A 294 1.86 -1.59 -13.03
N VAL A 295 1.89 -2.58 -12.14
CA VAL A 295 3.08 -3.41 -11.90
C VAL A 295 2.81 -4.80 -12.49
N ALA A 296 3.68 -5.23 -13.39
CA ALA A 296 3.61 -6.57 -13.97
C ALA A 296 3.58 -7.64 -12.85
N PRO A 297 2.60 -8.56 -12.83
CA PRO A 297 2.40 -9.49 -11.71
C PRO A 297 3.64 -10.31 -11.36
N GLU A 298 4.49 -10.61 -12.33
CA GLU A 298 5.71 -11.41 -12.19
C GLU A 298 6.78 -10.68 -11.38
N MET A 299 6.76 -9.34 -11.36
CA MET A 299 7.71 -8.55 -10.58
C MET A 299 7.46 -8.60 -9.06
N LEU A 300 6.27 -9.09 -8.67
CA LEU A 300 5.87 -9.31 -7.28
C LEU A 300 6.07 -10.77 -6.84
N ASP A 301 6.50 -11.64 -7.76
CA ASP A 301 6.88 -13.00 -7.41
C ASP A 301 8.20 -12.99 -6.65
N HIS A 302 8.32 -13.90 -5.67
CA HIS A 302 9.53 -14.06 -4.85
C HIS A 302 9.93 -12.86 -3.99
N LEU A 303 8.99 -11.96 -3.67
CA LEU A 303 9.23 -10.94 -2.65
C LEU A 303 9.48 -11.60 -1.27
N PRO A 304 10.52 -11.21 -0.53
CA PRO A 304 10.73 -11.72 0.83
C PRO A 304 9.56 -11.36 1.75
N ASP A 305 9.05 -12.32 2.53
CA ASP A 305 7.92 -12.10 3.47
C ASP A 305 8.17 -10.91 4.41
N GLU A 306 9.42 -10.75 4.83
CA GLU A 306 9.86 -9.65 5.67
C GLU A 306 9.64 -8.26 5.03
N ILE A 307 9.78 -8.15 3.70
CA ILE A 307 9.52 -6.90 2.97
C ILE A 307 8.04 -6.68 2.77
N ILE A 308 7.28 -7.74 2.50
CA ILE A 308 5.82 -7.65 2.41
C ILE A 308 5.25 -7.14 3.74
N HIS A 309 5.70 -7.71 4.86
CA HIS A 309 5.27 -7.30 6.19
C HIS A 309 5.64 -5.85 6.50
N GLU A 310 6.90 -5.46 6.32
CA GLU A 310 7.37 -4.09 6.60
C GLU A 310 6.63 -3.05 5.76
N VAL A 311 6.51 -3.27 4.44
CA VAL A 311 5.83 -2.33 3.54
C VAL A 311 4.34 -2.22 3.89
N PHE A 312 3.67 -3.34 4.18
CA PHE A 312 2.24 -3.32 4.52
C PHE A 312 2.00 -2.65 5.87
N GLN A 313 2.85 -2.94 6.86
CA GLN A 313 2.76 -2.34 8.19
C GLN A 313 2.91 -0.81 8.14
N PHE A 314 3.92 -0.30 7.43
CA PHE A 314 4.15 1.15 7.32
C PHE A 314 3.14 1.86 6.40
N ASN A 315 2.29 1.10 5.68
CA ASN A 315 1.32 1.61 4.73
C ASN A 315 -0.10 1.08 4.95
N ALA A 316 -0.46 0.78 6.20
CA ALA A 316 -1.73 0.12 6.54
C ALA A 316 -2.97 0.82 5.91
N ASP A 317 -3.02 2.15 5.94
CA ASP A 317 -4.13 2.89 5.32
C ASP A 317 -4.20 2.74 3.80
N ARG A 318 -3.06 2.77 3.11
CA ARG A 318 -2.98 2.59 1.65
C ARG A 318 -3.34 1.16 1.26
N VAL A 319 -2.83 0.18 2.00
CA VAL A 319 -3.18 -1.23 1.83
C VAL A 319 -4.69 -1.42 2.01
N ARG A 320 -5.28 -0.84 3.05
CA ARG A 320 -6.73 -0.87 3.29
C ARG A 320 -7.54 -0.24 2.15
N GLN A 321 -7.11 0.92 1.64
CA GLN A 321 -7.76 1.57 0.50
C GLN A 321 -7.67 0.72 -0.77
N ARG A 322 -6.50 0.14 -1.06
CA ARG A 322 -6.31 -0.78 -2.19
C ARG A 322 -7.18 -2.03 -2.04
N LEU A 323 -7.24 -2.59 -0.84
CA LEU A 323 -8.07 -3.75 -0.52
C LEU A 323 -9.55 -3.45 -0.78
N LEU A 324 -10.04 -2.29 -0.33
CA LEU A 324 -11.40 -1.84 -0.60
C LEU A 324 -11.67 -1.73 -2.10
N ALA A 325 -10.78 -1.05 -2.85
CA ALA A 325 -10.91 -0.92 -4.30
C ALA A 325 -10.94 -2.29 -4.99
N LYS A 326 -10.08 -3.22 -4.56
CA LYS A 326 -10.01 -4.58 -5.12
C LYS A 326 -11.28 -5.39 -4.86
N ILE A 327 -11.86 -5.27 -3.66
CA ILE A 327 -13.13 -5.91 -3.31
C ILE A 327 -14.26 -5.33 -4.18
N GLN A 328 -14.27 -4.02 -4.40
CA GLN A 328 -15.30 -3.32 -5.18
C GLN A 328 -15.33 -3.68 -6.67
N GLU A 329 -14.27 -4.28 -7.22
CA GLU A 329 -14.27 -4.80 -8.59
C GLU A 329 -15.36 -5.86 -8.82
N ASN A 330 -15.65 -6.69 -7.82
CA ASN A 330 -16.58 -7.83 -7.93
C ASN A 330 -17.63 -7.89 -6.81
N PHE A 331 -17.66 -6.92 -5.91
CA PHE A 331 -18.56 -6.89 -4.75
C PHE A 331 -19.20 -5.51 -4.60
N PRO A 332 -20.51 -5.42 -4.26
CA PRO A 332 -21.18 -4.13 -4.13
C PRO A 332 -20.48 -3.19 -3.13
N ALA A 333 -20.29 -1.93 -3.51
CA ALA A 333 -19.58 -0.94 -2.71
C ALA A 333 -20.21 -0.72 -1.33
N GLU A 334 -21.54 -0.83 -1.24
CA GLU A 334 -22.29 -0.72 0.02
C GLU A 334 -21.97 -1.85 1.01
N LEU A 335 -21.51 -3.00 0.51
CA LEU A 335 -21.12 -4.16 1.32
C LEU A 335 -19.62 -4.23 1.55
N ALA A 336 -18.81 -3.73 0.60
CA ALA A 336 -17.35 -3.82 0.64
C ALA A 336 -16.74 -3.22 1.93
N GLY A 337 -17.28 -2.09 2.39
CA GLY A 337 -16.84 -1.45 3.63
C GLY A 337 -17.01 -2.31 4.90
N ARG A 338 -17.95 -3.27 4.90
CA ARG A 338 -18.16 -4.19 6.05
C ARG A 338 -17.08 -5.25 6.15
N VAL A 339 -16.52 -5.67 5.02
CA VAL A 339 -15.61 -6.83 4.95
C VAL A 339 -14.14 -6.43 4.88
N VAL A 340 -13.82 -5.20 4.45
CA VAL A 340 -12.43 -4.73 4.31
C VAL A 340 -11.66 -4.79 5.63
N GLU A 341 -12.24 -4.28 6.72
CA GLU A 341 -11.57 -4.19 8.02
C GLU A 341 -11.34 -5.58 8.65
N PRO A 342 -12.34 -6.49 8.71
CA PRO A 342 -12.11 -7.87 9.14
C PRO A 342 -11.04 -8.60 8.31
N ILE A 343 -11.01 -8.42 6.99
CA ILE A 343 -10.00 -9.05 6.13
C ILE A 343 -8.62 -8.50 6.47
N HIS A 344 -8.48 -7.18 6.57
CA HIS A 344 -7.22 -6.52 6.90
C HIS A 344 -6.67 -6.95 8.27
N GLN A 345 -7.54 -7.15 9.27
CA GLN A 345 -7.14 -7.54 10.62
C GLN A 345 -6.83 -9.04 10.77
N GLN A 346 -7.52 -9.91 10.02
CA GLN A 346 -7.40 -11.37 10.20
C GLN A 346 -6.33 -12.01 9.31
N LYS A 347 -5.88 -11.31 8.26
CA LYS A 347 -4.94 -11.84 7.28
C LYS A 347 -3.56 -11.26 7.49
N ASP A 348 -2.55 -12.11 7.37
CA ASP A 348 -1.16 -11.64 7.34
C ASP A 348 -0.87 -10.92 6.01
N ALA A 349 0.28 -10.22 5.97
CA ALA A 349 0.65 -9.40 4.82
C ALA A 349 0.81 -10.20 3.53
N THR A 350 1.31 -11.44 3.60
CA THR A 350 1.50 -12.32 2.43
C THR A 350 0.15 -12.80 1.88
N GLN A 351 -0.79 -13.15 2.76
CA GLN A 351 -2.17 -13.48 2.39
C GLN A 351 -2.89 -12.27 1.78
N LEU A 352 -2.72 -11.07 2.35
CA LEU A 352 -3.29 -9.84 1.80
C LEU A 352 -2.72 -9.54 0.40
N LEU A 353 -1.41 -9.68 0.20
CA LEU A 353 -0.80 -9.53 -1.12
C LEU A 353 -1.38 -10.53 -2.12
N HIS A 354 -1.56 -11.79 -1.72
CA HIS A 354 -2.20 -12.81 -2.57
C HIS A 354 -3.60 -12.37 -3.03
N PHE A 355 -4.44 -11.91 -2.10
CA PHE A 355 -5.77 -11.42 -2.43
C PHE A 355 -5.75 -10.16 -3.30
N LEU A 356 -4.85 -9.21 -3.04
CA LEU A 356 -4.70 -8.02 -3.89
C LEU A 356 -4.32 -8.37 -5.33
N ARG A 357 -3.51 -9.43 -5.53
CA ARG A 357 -3.09 -9.91 -6.85
C ARG A 357 -4.18 -10.70 -7.57
N LYS A 358 -4.84 -11.63 -6.86
CA LYS A 358 -5.77 -12.60 -7.48
C LYS A 358 -7.24 -12.19 -7.41
N GLY A 359 -7.57 -11.20 -6.59
CA GLY A 359 -8.95 -10.85 -6.28
C GLY A 359 -9.55 -11.75 -5.22
N PHE A 360 -10.88 -11.69 -5.10
CA PHE A 360 -11.65 -12.39 -4.09
C PHE A 360 -12.73 -13.25 -4.73
N GLU A 361 -12.84 -14.48 -4.26
CA GLU A 361 -14.01 -15.30 -4.49
C GLU A 361 -15.23 -14.68 -3.78
N ILE A 362 -16.36 -14.55 -4.49
CA ILE A 362 -17.56 -13.92 -3.91
C ILE A 362 -18.08 -14.73 -2.72
N SER A 363 -17.97 -16.06 -2.77
CA SER A 363 -18.33 -16.96 -1.66
C SER A 363 -17.56 -16.65 -0.38
N PHE A 364 -16.25 -16.38 -0.48
CA PHE A 364 -15.42 -15.97 0.64
C PHE A 364 -15.86 -14.62 1.23
N LEU A 365 -16.20 -13.65 0.38
CA LEU A 365 -16.68 -12.34 0.83
C LEU A 365 -18.05 -12.44 1.52
N LEU A 366 -18.95 -13.31 1.03
CA LEU A 366 -20.24 -13.57 1.66
C LEU A 366 -20.08 -14.26 3.01
N ASP A 367 -19.17 -15.23 3.14
CA ASP A 367 -18.84 -15.85 4.43
C ASP A 367 -18.28 -14.84 5.42
N MET A 368 -17.44 -13.91 4.96
CA MET A 368 -16.92 -12.83 5.81
C MET A 368 -18.04 -11.90 6.25
N LEU A 369 -18.92 -11.50 5.34
CA LEU A 369 -20.06 -10.64 5.63
C LEU A 369 -21.03 -11.29 6.64
N ASP A 370 -21.27 -12.59 6.53
CA ASP A 370 -22.08 -13.35 7.50
C ASP A 370 -21.49 -13.30 8.92
N ARG A 371 -20.16 -13.41 9.04
CA ARG A 371 -19.46 -13.26 10.33
C ARG A 371 -19.55 -11.85 10.88
N VAL A 372 -19.47 -10.84 10.03
CA VAL A 372 -19.59 -9.43 10.44
C VAL A 372 -20.98 -9.15 11.00
N TYR A 373 -22.04 -9.59 10.32
CA TYR A 373 -23.39 -9.44 10.85
C TYR A 373 -23.57 -10.22 12.16
N TYR A 374 -23.02 -11.44 12.24
CA TYR A 374 -23.06 -12.21 13.48
C TYR A 374 -22.45 -11.46 14.66
N ALA A 375 -21.27 -10.87 14.47
CA ALA A 375 -20.59 -10.07 15.49
C ALA A 375 -21.38 -8.80 15.88
N GLN A 376 -22.19 -8.27 14.96
CA GLN A 376 -23.09 -7.13 15.17
C GLN A 376 -24.49 -7.56 15.65
N LYS A 377 -24.60 -8.76 16.21
CA LYS A 377 -25.85 -9.37 16.70
C LYS A 377 -26.96 -9.35 15.65
N ASP A 378 -26.58 -9.50 14.38
CA ASP A 378 -27.48 -9.52 13.24
C ASP A 378 -28.44 -8.32 13.16
N SER A 379 -28.01 -7.18 13.67
CA SER A 379 -28.77 -5.93 13.55
C SER A 379 -28.99 -5.57 12.08
N ALA A 380 -30.21 -5.14 11.76
CA ALA A 380 -30.58 -4.83 10.38
C ALA A 380 -29.80 -3.59 9.89
N PRO A 381 -29.06 -3.69 8.77
CA PRO A 381 -28.34 -2.56 8.23
C PRO A 381 -29.28 -1.59 7.49
N GLU A 382 -28.71 -0.50 6.99
CA GLU A 382 -29.44 0.50 6.21
C GLU A 382 -30.06 -0.09 4.93
N LYS A 383 -31.08 0.61 4.40
CA LYS A 383 -31.84 0.13 3.23
C LYS A 383 -30.96 -0.07 1.99
N ALA A 384 -29.96 0.78 1.76
CA ALA A 384 -29.04 0.66 0.63
C ALA A 384 -28.24 -0.65 0.70
N GLU A 385 -27.69 -0.96 1.88
CA GLU A 385 -26.93 -2.19 2.14
C GLU A 385 -27.81 -3.44 1.94
N LYS A 386 -29.04 -3.45 2.49
CA LYS A 386 -30.00 -4.55 2.27
C LYS A 386 -30.34 -4.77 0.80
N ASN A 387 -30.52 -3.69 0.05
CA ASN A 387 -30.80 -3.77 -1.39
C ASN A 387 -29.60 -4.31 -2.18
N ALA A 388 -28.38 -3.89 -1.82
CA ALA A 388 -27.15 -4.41 -2.41
C ALA A 388 -27.00 -5.91 -2.14
N LEU A 389 -27.18 -6.34 -0.89
CA LEU A 389 -27.16 -7.76 -0.52
C LEU A 389 -28.24 -8.56 -1.26
N ALA A 390 -29.46 -8.04 -1.34
CA ALA A 390 -30.54 -8.68 -2.08
C ALA A 390 -30.24 -8.85 -3.58
N ARG A 391 -29.55 -7.89 -4.21
CA ARG A 391 -29.13 -8.00 -5.61
C ARG A 391 -28.07 -9.08 -5.77
N LEU A 392 -27.07 -9.08 -4.91
CA LEU A 392 -25.96 -10.05 -4.94
C LEU A 392 -26.46 -11.48 -4.71
N LEU A 393 -27.35 -11.69 -3.74
CA LEU A 393 -27.87 -13.02 -3.41
C LEU A 393 -28.81 -13.62 -4.47
N LYS A 394 -29.19 -12.85 -5.51
CA LYS A 394 -29.91 -13.38 -6.67
C LYS A 394 -29.01 -14.16 -7.62
N THR A 395 -27.73 -13.78 -7.69
CA THR A 395 -26.74 -14.44 -8.56
C THR A 395 -25.89 -15.41 -7.76
N GLU A 396 -25.60 -15.10 -6.49
CA GLU A 396 -24.71 -15.87 -5.63
C GLU A 396 -25.48 -16.45 -4.44
N SER A 397 -25.53 -17.78 -4.32
CA SER A 397 -26.29 -18.43 -3.25
C SER A 397 -25.53 -18.40 -1.93
N HIS A 398 -26.11 -17.77 -0.91
CA HIS A 398 -25.64 -17.91 0.46
C HIS A 398 -26.81 -18.04 1.44
N VAL A 399 -27.07 -19.29 1.85
CA VAL A 399 -28.29 -19.72 2.55
C VAL A 399 -28.55 -18.95 3.87
N ARG A 400 -27.49 -18.71 4.67
CA ARG A 400 -27.61 -17.99 5.95
C ARG A 400 -27.97 -16.52 5.77
N LEU A 401 -27.31 -15.85 4.82
CA LEU A 401 -27.56 -14.43 4.52
C LEU A 401 -28.93 -14.24 3.85
N ASN A 402 -29.39 -15.19 3.03
CA ASN A 402 -30.74 -15.18 2.48
C ASN A 402 -31.81 -15.24 3.60
N ALA A 403 -31.65 -16.15 4.57
CA ALA A 403 -32.56 -16.23 5.70
C ALA A 403 -32.55 -14.93 6.52
N LEU A 404 -31.37 -14.40 6.85
CA LEU A 404 -31.22 -13.15 7.58
C LEU A 404 -31.86 -11.96 6.84
N LEU A 405 -31.63 -11.85 5.54
CA LEU A 405 -32.23 -10.80 4.70
C LEU A 405 -33.75 -10.91 4.64
N PHE A 406 -34.32 -12.11 4.58
CA PHE A 406 -35.77 -12.29 4.62
C PHE A 406 -36.36 -11.92 5.98
N ALA A 407 -35.65 -12.21 7.07
CA ALA A 407 -36.04 -11.78 8.40
C ALA A 407 -36.06 -10.25 8.54
N TRP A 408 -34.99 -9.56 8.15
CA TRP A 408 -34.92 -8.08 8.17
C TRP A 408 -35.97 -7.37 7.32
N ASN A 409 -36.49 -8.04 6.28
CA ASN A 409 -37.52 -7.50 5.40
C ASN A 409 -38.94 -7.95 5.78
N GLY A 410 -39.12 -8.67 6.88
CA GLY A 410 -40.42 -9.17 7.32
C GLY A 410 -41.06 -10.19 6.35
N LYS A 411 -40.27 -10.88 5.54
CA LYS A 411 -40.76 -11.81 4.50
C LYS A 411 -40.90 -13.23 5.05
N ALA A 412 -41.83 -13.43 5.99
CA ALA A 412 -42.02 -14.69 6.73
C ALA A 412 -42.14 -15.93 5.82
N ASN A 413 -42.95 -15.87 4.75
CA ASN A 413 -43.12 -17.02 3.84
C ASN A 413 -41.83 -17.40 3.10
N ALA A 414 -41.03 -16.41 2.70
CA ALA A 414 -39.74 -16.65 2.04
C ALA A 414 -38.71 -17.19 3.03
N LEU A 415 -38.70 -16.68 4.26
CA LEU A 415 -37.88 -17.19 5.36
C LEU A 415 -38.17 -18.66 5.65
N ALA A 416 -39.45 -19.01 5.83
CA ALA A 416 -39.87 -20.39 6.08
C ALA A 416 -39.45 -21.34 4.94
N LYS A 417 -39.60 -20.91 3.69
CA LYS A 417 -39.15 -21.68 2.52
C LYS A 417 -37.64 -21.95 2.57
N VAL A 418 -36.82 -20.92 2.75
CA VAL A 418 -35.36 -21.07 2.83
C VAL A 418 -34.95 -21.97 3.99
N LEU A 419 -35.55 -21.81 5.17
CA LEU A 419 -35.28 -22.65 6.34
C LEU A 419 -35.62 -24.13 6.08
N SER A 420 -36.69 -24.40 5.33
CA SER A 420 -37.12 -25.77 5.00
C SER A 420 -36.16 -26.50 4.06
N GLU A 421 -35.46 -25.77 3.19
CA GLU A 421 -34.50 -26.30 2.23
C GLU A 421 -33.11 -26.54 2.84
N MET A 422 -32.84 -26.01 4.06
CA MET A 422 -31.52 -26.16 4.70
C MET A 422 -31.27 -27.60 5.20
N PRO A 423 -30.02 -28.09 5.16
CA PRO A 423 -29.60 -29.27 5.91
C PRO A 423 -29.86 -29.10 7.41
N THR A 424 -30.21 -30.17 8.13
CA THR A 424 -30.60 -30.13 9.55
C THR A 424 -29.58 -29.40 10.42
N LYS A 425 -28.28 -29.67 10.25
CA LYS A 425 -27.20 -29.02 11.02
C LYS A 425 -27.15 -27.51 10.77
N THR A 426 -27.33 -27.08 9.52
CA THR A 426 -27.36 -25.66 9.15
C THR A 426 -28.61 -24.97 9.68
N TYR A 427 -29.77 -25.61 9.56
CA TYR A 427 -31.03 -25.12 10.13
C TYR A 427 -30.90 -24.92 11.65
N GLN A 428 -30.38 -25.92 12.37
CA GLN A 428 -30.17 -25.82 13.81
C GLN A 428 -29.29 -24.61 14.17
N ALA A 429 -28.16 -24.43 13.49
CA ALA A 429 -27.27 -23.28 13.73
C ALA A 429 -27.95 -21.93 13.44
N VAL A 430 -28.70 -21.84 12.33
CA VAL A 430 -29.42 -20.61 11.94
C VAL A 430 -30.52 -20.29 12.93
N VAL A 431 -31.33 -21.27 13.34
CA VAL A 431 -32.44 -21.01 14.28
C VAL A 431 -31.91 -20.64 15.66
N THR A 432 -30.86 -21.30 16.16
CA THR A 432 -30.20 -20.88 17.41
C THR A 432 -29.74 -19.44 17.35
N ARG A 433 -29.05 -19.04 16.26
CA ARG A 433 -28.61 -17.66 16.04
C ARG A 433 -29.79 -16.69 15.93
N ALA A 434 -30.82 -17.05 15.16
CA ALA A 434 -31.98 -16.20 14.90
C ALA A 434 -32.81 -15.91 16.16
N VAL A 435 -32.96 -16.91 17.03
CA VAL A 435 -33.58 -16.73 18.35
C VAL A 435 -32.68 -15.87 19.24
N ALA A 436 -31.39 -16.21 19.35
CA ALA A 436 -30.45 -15.51 20.22
C ALA A 436 -30.32 -14.01 19.88
N HIS A 437 -30.39 -13.68 18.59
CA HIS A 437 -30.25 -12.32 18.08
C HIS A 437 -31.59 -11.68 17.68
N GLN A 438 -32.72 -12.30 18.01
CA GLN A 438 -34.07 -11.77 17.78
C GLN A 438 -34.32 -11.32 16.33
N TRP A 439 -33.99 -12.16 15.34
CA TRP A 439 -34.16 -11.83 13.92
C TRP A 439 -35.61 -11.48 13.54
N VAL A 440 -36.58 -12.03 14.27
CA VAL A 440 -38.02 -11.89 14.04
C VAL A 440 -38.73 -11.53 15.34
N GLU A 441 -39.82 -10.77 15.25
CA GLU A 441 -40.64 -10.41 16.42
C GLU A 441 -41.26 -11.63 17.12
N ARG A 442 -41.49 -12.71 16.37
CA ARG A 442 -42.09 -13.95 16.88
C ARG A 442 -41.25 -15.15 16.47
N ALA A 443 -40.75 -15.91 17.45
CA ALA A 443 -39.89 -17.06 17.19
C ALA A 443 -40.64 -18.18 16.44
N SER A 444 -41.97 -18.22 16.54
CA SER A 444 -42.84 -19.10 15.74
C SER A 444 -42.64 -18.95 14.21
N LEU A 445 -42.15 -17.79 13.72
CA LEU A 445 -41.85 -17.59 12.29
C LEU A 445 -40.63 -18.38 11.80
N LEU A 446 -39.81 -18.91 12.72
CA LEU A 446 -38.65 -19.74 12.42
C LEU A 446 -39.00 -21.23 12.32
N TYR A 447 -40.26 -21.60 12.56
CA TYR A 447 -40.69 -22.99 12.57
C TYR A 447 -40.67 -23.64 11.18
N VAL A 448 -40.09 -24.84 11.11
CA VAL A 448 -40.16 -25.75 9.96
C VAL A 448 -40.75 -27.08 10.42
N ARG A 449 -41.68 -27.62 9.64
CA ARG A 449 -42.39 -28.87 9.96
C ARG A 449 -41.42 -30.04 10.21
N GLY A 450 -41.61 -30.74 11.32
CA GLY A 450 -40.78 -31.89 11.71
C GLY A 450 -39.41 -31.49 12.27
N ARG A 451 -39.17 -30.20 12.50
CA ARG A 451 -37.95 -29.65 13.09
C ARG A 451 -38.23 -28.80 14.32
N GLY A 452 -39.39 -29.01 14.96
CA GLY A 452 -39.83 -28.28 16.14
C GLY A 452 -38.87 -28.39 17.33
N GLU A 453 -38.21 -29.54 17.49
CA GLU A 453 -37.24 -29.75 18.58
C GLU A 453 -36.08 -28.76 18.58
N TYR A 454 -35.54 -28.38 17.42
CA TYR A 454 -34.40 -27.47 17.33
C TYR A 454 -34.81 -26.04 17.64
N LEU A 455 -35.98 -25.61 17.16
CA LEU A 455 -36.54 -24.31 17.50
C LEU A 455 -36.80 -24.21 19.00
N LEU A 456 -37.41 -25.24 19.58
CA LEU A 456 -37.72 -25.24 21.00
C LEU A 456 -36.45 -25.24 21.85
N ARG A 457 -35.42 -26.04 21.51
CA ARG A 457 -34.12 -25.99 22.20
C ARG A 457 -33.44 -24.63 22.08
N ALA A 458 -33.44 -24.04 20.88
CA ALA A 458 -32.89 -22.70 20.66
C ALA A 458 -33.60 -21.66 21.53
N TYR A 459 -34.94 -21.68 21.55
CA TYR A 459 -35.77 -20.80 22.37
C TYR A 459 -35.46 -20.96 23.85
N LEU A 460 -35.46 -22.21 24.34
CA LEU A 460 -35.22 -22.51 25.76
C LEU A 460 -33.80 -22.13 26.21
N ALA A 461 -32.80 -22.18 25.31
CA ALA A 461 -31.42 -21.81 25.62
C ALA A 461 -31.23 -20.29 25.81
N VAL A 462 -32.12 -19.47 25.28
CA VAL A 462 -32.07 -18.00 25.36
C VAL A 462 -33.21 -17.49 26.23
N LEU A 463 -33.74 -18.29 27.16
CA LEU A 463 -34.74 -17.84 28.13
C LEU A 463 -34.10 -16.98 29.24
N PRO A 464 -34.37 -15.66 29.28
CA PRO A 464 -34.65 -14.94 30.51
C PRO A 464 -36.15 -14.68 30.65
N ALA A 465 -36.57 -14.28 31.86
CA ALA A 465 -37.96 -14.06 32.29
C ALA A 465 -38.81 -13.07 31.46
N GLU A 466 -38.27 -12.50 30.38
CA GLU A 466 -38.83 -11.39 29.62
C GLU A 466 -39.29 -11.76 28.19
N TYR A 467 -39.30 -13.05 27.80
CA TYR A 467 -39.79 -13.46 26.48
C TYR A 467 -41.27 -13.93 26.48
N PRO A 468 -42.23 -13.08 26.05
CA PRO A 468 -43.66 -13.39 26.07
C PRO A 468 -44.14 -14.34 24.96
N ASP A 469 -43.25 -14.77 24.06
CA ASP A 469 -43.61 -15.50 22.82
C ASP A 469 -43.75 -17.03 23.01
N VAL A 470 -43.36 -17.62 24.15
CA VAL A 470 -43.34 -19.09 24.31
C VAL A 470 -44.69 -19.74 24.02
N VAL A 471 -45.79 -19.05 24.36
CA VAL A 471 -47.15 -19.47 24.03
C VAL A 471 -47.36 -19.56 22.52
N ASP A 472 -46.85 -18.63 21.73
CA ASP A 472 -46.94 -18.62 20.27
C ASP A 472 -46.09 -19.74 19.64
N VAL A 473 -44.91 -20.05 20.19
CA VAL A 473 -44.12 -21.22 19.78
C VAL A 473 -44.87 -22.52 20.06
N VAL A 474 -45.35 -22.72 21.29
CA VAL A 474 -46.12 -23.93 21.66
C VAL A 474 -47.36 -24.07 20.79
N LYS A 475 -48.08 -22.97 20.60
CA LYS A 475 -49.25 -22.89 19.71
C LYS A 475 -48.95 -23.33 18.30
N THR A 476 -47.80 -22.92 17.78
CA THR A 476 -47.35 -23.28 16.43
C THR A 476 -47.02 -24.76 16.34
N LEU A 477 -46.31 -25.32 17.33
CA LEU A 477 -45.97 -26.73 17.40
C LEU A 477 -47.22 -27.63 17.52
N VAL A 478 -48.17 -27.25 18.38
CA VAL A 478 -49.47 -27.93 18.52
C VAL A 478 -50.23 -27.95 17.19
N ARG A 479 -50.39 -26.78 16.54
CA ARG A 479 -51.10 -26.67 15.25
C ARG A 479 -50.45 -27.49 14.15
N ALA A 480 -49.11 -27.59 14.16
CA ALA A 480 -48.35 -28.38 13.20
C ALA A 480 -48.29 -29.88 13.54
N LYS A 481 -48.88 -30.30 14.67
CA LYS A 481 -48.84 -31.66 15.22
C LYS A 481 -47.42 -32.16 15.56
N ASP A 482 -46.53 -31.24 15.91
CA ASP A 482 -45.14 -31.51 16.29
C ASP A 482 -45.01 -31.53 17.82
N THR A 483 -45.93 -32.25 18.48
CA THR A 483 -46.13 -32.16 19.93
C THR A 483 -45.12 -32.95 20.73
N ALA A 484 -44.45 -33.95 20.13
CA ALA A 484 -43.47 -34.81 20.82
C ALA A 484 -42.32 -34.00 21.44
N CYS A 485 -41.88 -32.92 20.78
CA CYS A 485 -40.79 -32.09 21.30
C CYS A 485 -41.21 -31.21 22.49
N LEU A 486 -42.51 -31.02 22.75
CA LEU A 486 -42.99 -30.18 23.86
C LEU A 486 -42.59 -30.73 25.24
N THR A 487 -42.21 -32.00 25.33
CA THR A 487 -41.61 -32.59 26.54
C THR A 487 -40.34 -31.85 26.99
N LEU A 488 -39.63 -31.18 26.08
CA LEU A 488 -38.49 -30.32 26.38
C LEU A 488 -38.85 -29.10 27.25
N LEU A 489 -40.13 -28.72 27.33
CA LEU A 489 -40.57 -27.63 28.20
C LEU A 489 -40.55 -28.01 29.68
N ILE A 490 -40.68 -29.30 30.01
CA ILE A 490 -40.91 -29.77 31.39
C ILE A 490 -39.90 -29.19 32.38
N PRO A 491 -38.57 -29.19 32.12
CA PRO A 491 -37.58 -28.63 33.05
C PRO A 491 -37.65 -27.10 33.23
N HIS A 492 -38.38 -26.41 32.36
CA HIS A 492 -38.46 -24.94 32.32
C HIS A 492 -39.82 -24.40 32.75
N LEU A 493 -40.85 -25.24 32.93
CA LEU A 493 -42.22 -24.79 33.20
C LEU A 493 -42.31 -23.91 34.46
N GLU A 494 -41.52 -24.19 35.49
CA GLU A 494 -41.46 -23.40 36.74
C GLU A 494 -40.87 -22.00 36.54
N GLN A 495 -40.09 -21.80 35.48
CA GLN A 495 -39.46 -20.52 35.16
C GLN A 495 -40.40 -19.57 34.43
N PHE A 496 -41.51 -20.09 33.87
CA PHE A 496 -42.51 -19.27 33.20
C PHE A 496 -43.38 -18.51 34.19
N ASP A 497 -43.80 -17.31 33.83
CA ASP A 497 -44.75 -16.56 34.64
C ASP A 497 -46.11 -17.28 34.70
N ARG A 498 -46.87 -17.01 35.77
CA ARG A 498 -48.15 -17.66 36.00
C ARG A 498 -49.15 -17.46 34.87
N LYS A 499 -49.17 -16.29 34.22
CA LYS A 499 -50.10 -16.01 33.10
C LYS A 499 -49.75 -16.88 31.89
N THR A 500 -48.46 -17.08 31.62
CA THR A 500 -47.97 -17.99 30.59
C THR A 500 -48.36 -19.44 30.91
N GLN A 501 -48.11 -19.92 32.14
CA GLN A 501 -48.53 -21.26 32.59
C GLN A 501 -50.06 -21.46 32.47
N GLU A 502 -50.85 -20.50 32.95
CA GLU A 502 -52.33 -20.51 32.85
C GLU A 502 -52.81 -20.44 31.40
N THR A 503 -52.03 -19.83 30.50
CA THR A 503 -52.35 -19.80 29.08
C THR A 503 -52.08 -21.14 28.44
N LEU A 504 -50.97 -21.81 28.77
CA LEU A 504 -50.62 -23.15 28.27
C LEU A 504 -51.64 -24.21 28.72
N THR A 505 -52.18 -24.14 29.94
CA THR A 505 -53.24 -25.08 30.40
C THR A 505 -54.55 -24.98 29.62
N LYS A 506 -54.81 -23.89 28.88
CA LYS A 506 -55.97 -23.83 27.98
C LYS A 506 -55.85 -24.78 26.77
N TRP A 507 -54.69 -25.40 26.60
CA TRP A 507 -54.33 -26.27 25.48
C TRP A 507 -54.21 -27.73 25.94
N GLU A 508 -54.70 -28.05 27.13
CA GLU A 508 -54.51 -29.33 27.82
C GLU A 508 -54.73 -30.53 26.89
N ASP A 509 -55.84 -30.56 26.14
CA ASP A 509 -56.18 -31.68 25.25
C ASP A 509 -55.19 -31.89 24.10
N ASP A 510 -54.46 -30.86 23.69
CA ASP A 510 -53.50 -30.89 22.59
C ASP A 510 -52.04 -31.08 23.05
N LEU A 511 -51.78 -31.02 24.37
CA LEU A 511 -50.44 -31.17 24.94
C LEU A 511 -50.10 -32.65 25.23
N PRO A 512 -48.83 -33.07 25.12
CA PRO A 512 -48.41 -34.39 25.54
C PRO A 512 -48.80 -34.69 27.00
N PRO A 513 -49.16 -35.94 27.35
CA PRO A 513 -49.55 -36.31 28.72
C PRO A 513 -48.57 -35.83 29.79
N ASP A 514 -47.26 -35.98 29.53
CA ASP A 514 -46.21 -35.61 30.48
C ASP A 514 -46.16 -34.09 30.72
N VAL A 515 -46.40 -33.28 29.68
CA VAL A 515 -46.42 -31.82 29.78
C VAL A 515 -47.67 -31.36 30.55
N ARG A 516 -48.83 -31.99 30.32
CA ARG A 516 -50.06 -31.74 31.09
C ARG A 516 -49.86 -32.04 32.56
N GLN A 517 -49.32 -33.21 32.86
CA GLN A 517 -49.07 -33.65 34.24
C GLN A 517 -48.12 -32.68 34.95
N ALA A 518 -47.05 -32.25 34.28
CA ALA A 518 -46.12 -31.27 34.82
C ALA A 518 -46.77 -29.88 35.05
N LEU A 519 -47.58 -29.38 34.11
CA LEU A 519 -48.34 -28.13 34.27
C LEU A 519 -49.35 -28.19 35.43
N ALA A 520 -50.06 -29.31 35.58
CA ALA A 520 -51.02 -29.54 36.66
C ALA A 520 -50.35 -29.63 38.04
N ALA A 521 -49.10 -30.10 38.11
CA ALA A 521 -48.32 -30.13 39.33
C ALA A 521 -47.87 -28.72 39.78
N ILE A 522 -47.58 -27.83 38.84
CA ILE A 522 -47.08 -26.47 39.11
C ILE A 522 -48.24 -25.50 39.41
N LEU A 523 -49.36 -25.61 38.69
CA LEU A 523 -50.51 -24.74 38.90
C LEU A 523 -51.42 -25.34 39.97
N PRO A 524 -51.63 -24.67 41.13
CA PRO A 524 -52.55 -25.17 42.14
C PRO A 524 -53.94 -25.34 41.51
N PRO A 525 -54.68 -26.41 41.86
CA PRO A 525 -55.99 -26.67 41.29
C PRO A 525 -56.83 -25.40 41.44
N LYS A 526 -57.36 -24.88 40.33
CA LYS A 526 -58.29 -23.76 40.34
C LYS A 526 -59.33 -24.11 41.39
N LYS A 527 -59.35 -23.37 42.51
CA LYS A 527 -60.42 -23.49 43.51
C LYS A 527 -61.69 -23.08 42.78
N THR A 528 -62.34 -24.03 42.13
CA THR A 528 -63.58 -23.88 41.40
C THR A 528 -64.64 -23.50 42.41
N GLY A 529 -64.73 -22.20 42.70
CA GLY A 529 -65.95 -21.42 42.71
C GLY A 529 -67.08 -21.79 43.65
N VAL A 530 -67.06 -22.89 44.41
CA VAL A 530 -68.12 -23.17 45.38
C VAL A 530 -67.86 -22.36 46.65
N LEU A 531 -66.65 -22.40 47.20
CA LEU A 531 -66.28 -21.62 48.38
C LEU A 531 -66.06 -20.12 48.10
N ALA A 532 -65.64 -19.73 46.89
CA ALA A 532 -65.51 -18.32 46.51
C ALA A 532 -66.88 -17.67 46.19
N LYS A 533 -67.82 -18.42 45.58
CA LYS A 533 -69.22 -17.96 45.47
C LYS A 533 -69.89 -17.88 46.85
N LEU A 534 -69.63 -18.84 47.76
CA LEU A 534 -70.14 -18.76 49.14
C LEU A 534 -69.55 -17.57 49.91
N ARG A 535 -68.28 -17.19 49.70
CA ARG A 535 -67.68 -16.02 50.36
C ARG A 535 -68.26 -14.68 49.87
N ASN A 536 -68.65 -14.58 48.59
CA ASN A 536 -69.37 -13.41 48.06
C ASN A 536 -70.87 -13.40 48.41
N ILE A 537 -71.48 -14.57 48.66
CA ILE A 537 -72.85 -14.66 49.19
C ILE A 537 -72.89 -14.30 50.68
N LEU A 538 -71.85 -14.66 51.45
CA LEU A 538 -71.76 -14.37 52.89
C LEU A 538 -71.23 -12.97 53.22
N SER A 539 -70.54 -12.27 52.31
CA SER A 539 -70.11 -10.88 52.52
C SER A 539 -71.18 -9.83 52.15
N GLY A 540 -72.30 -10.26 51.55
CA GLY A 540 -73.46 -9.41 51.23
C GLY A 540 -74.47 -9.23 52.37
N TYR A 541 -74.27 -9.88 53.52
CA TYR A 541 -75.07 -9.66 54.73
C TYR A 541 -74.22 -8.90 55.76
N ARG A 542 -74.38 -7.57 55.80
CA ARG A 542 -74.13 -6.76 57.00
C ARG A 542 -75.48 -6.21 57.49
N PRO A 543 -75.81 -6.32 58.79
CA PRO A 543 -76.95 -5.64 59.37
C PRO A 543 -76.80 -4.11 59.33
#